data_AF-A0A2E2EUM5-F1
#
_entry.id   AF-A0A2E2EUM5-F1
#
_cell.length_a   1.000
_cell.length_b   1.000
_cell.length_c   1.000
_cell.angle_alpha   90.00
_cell.angle_beta   90.00
_cell.angle_gamma   90.00
#
_symmetry.space_group_name_H-M   'P 1'
#
loop_
_entity.id
_entity.type
_entity.pdbx_description
1 polymer ?
#
loop_
_entity_poly.entity_id
_entity_poly.type
_entity_poly.pdbx_seq_one_letter_code
_entity_poly.pdbx_strand_id
1 'polypeptide(L)' 'MAEYALQSLQPYPPAILKQIRPEQLTKNNTNQPMRWKEIAFSEDLEALKKHLRKGRRIINWDNLEVVSVGK' A
#
# COMPACT_ATOMS: atom_id res chain seq x y z
N MET A 1 18.75 -13.52 -2.51
CA MET A 1 18.38 -12.41 -3.42
C MET A 1 17.38 -11.57 -2.66
N ALA A 2 17.44 -10.24 -2.76
CA ALA A 2 16.54 -9.39 -1.99
C ALA A 2 15.16 -9.34 -2.64
N GLU A 3 14.14 -9.55 -1.82
CA GLU A 3 12.76 -9.66 -2.26
C GLU A 3 12.02 -8.32 -2.06
N TYR A 4 11.42 -7.79 -3.13
CA TYR A 4 10.70 -6.52 -3.08
C TYR A 4 9.23 -6.67 -3.49
N ALA A 5 8.35 -6.01 -2.74
CA ALA A 5 6.92 -5.93 -3.05
C ALA A 5 6.47 -4.49 -3.30
N LEU A 6 5.78 -4.27 -4.41
CA LEU A 6 5.06 -3.02 -4.68
C LEU A 6 3.65 -3.12 -4.11
N GLN A 7 3.33 -2.19 -3.20
CA GLN A 7 2.01 -2.05 -2.61
C GLN A 7 1.32 -0.77 -3.08
N SER A 8 0.01 -0.85 -3.31
CA SER A 8 -0.86 0.28 -3.63
C SER A 8 -1.84 0.54 -2.50
N LEU A 9 -2.08 1.81 -2.20
CA LEU A 9 -3.15 2.24 -1.31
C LEU A 9 -4.48 2.00 -2.02
N GLN A 10 -5.39 1.26 -1.39
CA GLN A 10 -6.72 0.95 -1.91
C GLN A 10 -7.77 1.11 -0.82
N PRO A 11 -9.02 1.47 -1.17
CA PRO A 11 -10.10 1.46 -0.20
C PRO A 11 -10.35 0.04 0.34
N TYR A 12 -10.82 -0.04 1.59
CA TYR A 12 -11.32 -1.32 2.10
C TYR A 12 -12.53 -1.79 1.28
N PRO A 13 -12.64 -3.10 1.02
CA PRO A 13 -13.82 -3.64 0.37
C PRO A 13 -15.06 -3.44 1.25
N PRO A 14 -16.25 -3.25 0.67
CA PRO A 14 -17.47 -2.91 1.40
C PRO A 14 -17.89 -3.96 2.42
N ALA A 15 -17.51 -5.23 2.22
CA ALA A 15 -17.75 -6.30 3.18
C ALA A 15 -17.04 -6.08 4.53
N ILE A 16 -15.81 -5.53 4.50
CA ILE A 16 -15.03 -5.26 5.71
C ILE A 16 -15.52 -3.97 6.39
N LEU A 17 -16.05 -3.01 5.63
CA LEU A 17 -16.63 -1.78 6.19
C LEU A 17 -17.79 -2.06 7.16
N LYS A 18 -18.53 -3.16 6.99
CA LYS A 18 -19.60 -3.58 7.92
C LYS A 18 -19.09 -4.04 9.28
N GLN A 19 -17.80 -4.39 9.38
CA GLN A 19 -17.15 -4.89 10.60
C GLN A 19 -16.31 -3.81 11.28
N ILE A 20 -15.85 -2.81 10.53
CA ILE A 20 -15.10 -1.67 11.05
C ILE A 20 -16.07 -0.74 11.78
N ARG A 21 -15.75 -0.38 13.04
CA ARG A 21 -16.60 0.54 13.81
C ARG A 21 -16.63 1.91 13.14
N PRO A 22 -17.75 2.64 13.15
CA PRO A 22 -17.87 3.97 12.53
C PRO A 22 -16.78 4.95 13.00
N GLU A 23 -16.33 4.81 14.24
CA GLU A 23 -15.29 5.60 14.90
C GLU A 23 -13.90 5.47 14.24
N GLN A 24 -13.64 4.37 13.52
CA GLN A 24 -12.36 4.08 12.88
C GLN A 24 -12.29 4.57 11.41
N LEU A 25 -13.37 5.17 10.90
CA LEU A 25 -13.46 5.72 9.56
C LEU A 25 -12.84 7.13 9.54
N THR A 26 -11.53 7.24 9.30
CA THR A 26 -10.88 8.56 9.13
C THR A 26 -11.21 9.17 7.76
N LYS A 27 -11.43 10.49 7.77
CA LYS A 27 -11.94 11.31 6.66
C LYS A 27 -11.03 11.28 5.42
N ASN A 28 -11.51 10.63 4.36
CA ASN A 28 -11.22 10.94 2.96
C ASN A 28 -12.52 11.49 2.34
N ASN A 29 -12.48 12.15 1.17
CA ASN A 29 -13.70 12.65 0.51
C ASN A 29 -14.75 11.55 0.16
N THR A 30 -14.43 10.27 0.38
CA THR A 30 -15.32 9.09 0.29
C THR A 30 -15.64 8.43 1.64
N ASN A 31 -15.11 8.93 2.77
CA ASN A 31 -15.18 8.37 4.14
C ASN A 31 -14.77 6.88 4.27
N GLN A 32 -14.02 6.35 3.30
CA GLN A 32 -13.56 4.98 3.33
C GLN A 32 -12.15 4.87 3.93
N PRO A 33 -11.93 3.99 4.92
CA PRO A 33 -10.61 3.65 5.38
C PRO A 33 -9.81 3.05 4.21
N MET A 34 -8.49 3.20 4.28
CA MET A 34 -7.57 2.73 3.25
C MET A 34 -6.69 1.60 3.78
N ARG A 35 -6.34 0.65 2.92
CA ARG A 35 -5.38 -0.42 3.19
C ARG A 35 -4.29 -0.47 2.13
N TRP A 36 -3.13 -0.97 2.50
CA TRP A 36 -2.09 -1.33 1.54
C TRP A 36 -2.39 -2.72 0.99
N LYS A 37 -2.38 -2.86 -0.34
CA LYS A 37 -2.51 -4.14 -1.02
C LYS A 37 -1.29 -4.34 -1.92
N GLU A 38 -0.67 -5.51 -1.82
CA GLU A 38 0.37 -5.92 -2.75
C GLU A 38 -0.19 -6.10 -4.17
N ILE A 39 0.56 -5.61 -5.16
CA ILE A 39 0.18 -5.67 -6.57
C ILE A 39 1.26 -6.28 -7.46
N ALA A 40 2.52 -6.30 -7.03
CA ALA A 40 3.61 -6.91 -7.77
C ALA A 40 4.76 -7.25 -6.83
N PHE A 41 5.50 -8.29 -7.20
CA PHE A 41 6.68 -8.77 -6.51
C PHE A 41 7.85 -8.84 -7.49
N SER A 42 9.06 -8.50 -7.06
CA SER A 42 10.25 -8.51 -7.90
C SER A 42 11.52 -8.57 -7.04
N GLU A 43 12.59 -9.14 -7.60
CA GLU A 43 13.93 -9.07 -7.00
C GLU A 43 14.72 -7.82 -7.45
N ASP A 44 14.20 -7.06 -8.43
CA ASP A 44 14.82 -5.85 -8.97
C ASP A 44 14.10 -4.57 -8.48
N LEU A 45 14.75 -3.89 -7.53
CA LEU A 45 14.26 -2.63 -6.96
C LEU A 45 14.09 -1.52 -8.02
N GLU A 46 15.01 -1.42 -9.00
CA GLU A 46 14.97 -0.36 -10.01
C GLU A 46 13.80 -0.56 -10.97
N ALA A 47 13.42 -1.82 -11.25
CA ALA A 47 12.21 -2.13 -12.00
C ALA A 47 10.95 -1.61 -11.28
N LEU A 48 10.84 -1.82 -9.97
CA LEU A 48 9.68 -1.37 -9.19
C LEU A 48 9.64 0.15 -9.01
N LYS A 49 10.79 0.83 -8.87
CA LYS A 49 10.88 2.29 -8.73
C LYS A 49 10.21 3.04 -9.88
N LYS A 50 10.26 2.51 -11.12
CA LYS A 50 9.55 3.08 -12.29
C LYS A 50 8.04 3.18 -12.09
N HIS A 51 7.48 2.35 -11.22
CA HIS A 51 6.05 2.29 -10.90
C HIS A 51 5.69 2.97 -9.57
N LEU A 52 6.67 3.55 -8.88
CA LEU A 52 6.49 4.24 -7.62
C LEU A 52 5.83 5.61 -7.86
N ARG A 53 4.53 5.69 -7.56
CA ARG A 53 3.71 6.91 -7.69
C ARG A 53 3.10 7.27 -6.33
N LYS A 54 2.52 8.46 -6.20
CA LYS A 54 1.77 8.85 -4.98
C LYS A 54 0.72 7.80 -4.64
N GLY A 55 0.71 7.33 -3.39
CA GLY A 55 -0.15 6.22 -2.94
C GLY A 55 0.37 4.82 -3.27
N ARG A 56 1.62 4.68 -3.72
CA ARG A 56 2.34 3.40 -3.82
C ARG A 56 3.60 3.43 -2.95
N ARG A 57 3.99 2.26 -2.46
CA ARG A 57 5.24 2.04 -1.72
C ARG A 57 5.87 0.72 -2.13
N ILE A 58 7.19 0.64 -2.03
CA ILE A 58 7.94 -0.61 -2.17
C ILE A 58 8.37 -1.03 -0.77
N ILE A 59 8.23 -2.31 -0.47
CA ILE A 59 8.74 -2.94 0.76
C ILE A 59 9.84 -3.90 0.35
N ASN A 60 10.99 -3.80 0.99
CA ASN A 60 12.00 -4.85 0.95
C ASN A 60 11.65 -5.87 2.05
N TRP A 61 11.39 -7.11 1.67
CA TRP A 61 10.98 -8.16 2.60
C TRP A 61 12.13 -8.73 3.43
N ASP A 62 13.38 -8.57 2.99
CA ASP A 62 14.54 -9.05 3.71
C ASP A 62 14.78 -8.25 5.00
N ASN A 63 14.57 -6.93 4.93
CA ASN A 63 14.89 -6.00 6.02
C ASN A 63 13.70 -5.11 6.46
N LEU A 64 12.53 -5.30 5.84
CA LEU A 64 11.30 -4.53 6.08
C LEU A 64 11.43 -3.02 5.82
N GLU A 65 12.43 -2.59 5.05
CA GLU A 65 12.57 -1.19 4.65
C GLU A 65 11.48 -0.78 3.67
N VAL A 66 11.00 0.46 3.82
CA VAL A 66 9.91 1.01 3.02
C VAL A 66 10.40 2.19 2.20
N VAL A 67 10.30 2.06 0.87
CA VAL A 67 10.57 3.16 -0.07
C VAL A 67 9.23 3.70 -0.56
N SER A 68 8.93 4.96 -0.25
CA SER A 68 7.71 5.64 -0.69
C SER A 68 8.02 7.00 -1.27
N VAL A 69 7.20 7.48 -2.21
CA VAL A 69 7.31 8.87 -2.68
C VAL A 69 6.97 9.80 -1.52
N GLY A 70 7.92 10.63 -1.10
CA GLY A 70 7.75 11.62 -0.04
C GLY A 70 6.54 12.54 -0.30
N LYS A 71 5.93 13.01 0.79
CA LYS A 71 4.85 14.01 0.77
C LYS A 71 5.36 15.37 0.35
#